data_AF-A0A928ZYH6-F1
#
_entry.id   AF-A0A928ZYH6-F1
#
_cell.length_a   1.000
_cell.length_b   1.000
_cell.length_c   1.000
_cell.angle_alpha   90.00
_cell.angle_beta   90.00
_cell.angle_gamma   90.00
#
_symmetry.space_group_name_H-M   'P 1'
#
loop_
_entity.id
_entity.type
_entity.pdbx_description
1 polymer ?
#
loop_
_entity_poly.entity_id
_entity_poly.type
_entity_poly.pdbx_seq_one_letter_code
_entity_poly.pdbx_strand_id
1 'polypeptide(L)'
;MTTDISDLLSGETVESTAKAAEVVFGLAEVLEKEGPNVQKLRPLVNQLDSLLDVLNSPLVDIIEKGLPFISIATGLLKFYLDKTKKPLTLSKCVALVSQAAYLESFKVSLQDENLLQKIGKKPASDEISQQTQELGNLYLEEDEARRTVTNFPSSKLAKEFGQVLQARLEQAGLDKESAQMLKTRVIWLTPRYMNRVWASSEEAVKHLGQPTFDEWRKEQVKYQSIDDYLRDIIQLQPCEKVFNEEKLRFQDIYVPLNVQLLDNQGKPLPKENHVSLEVWVKHDLISNNNSPGQILFIQGEAGRGKSVFCKMFADWTRQNLYPAYIPILIRLRQVKFLANNLTETLKN
;
A
#
# COMPACT_ATOMS: atom_id res chain seq x y z
N MET A 1 24.80 18.10 13.26
CA MET A 1 23.76 18.59 14.19
C MET A 1 22.64 17.58 14.16
N THR A 2 22.43 16.91 15.29
CA THR A 2 21.37 15.93 15.55
C THR A 2 20.03 16.48 15.08
N THR A 3 19.29 15.70 14.30
CA THR A 3 18.01 16.12 13.74
C THR A 3 17.02 15.02 14.00
N ASP A 4 16.45 15.05 15.20
CA ASP A 4 15.44 14.10 15.63
C ASP A 4 14.05 14.59 15.17
N ILE A 5 13.12 13.68 14.88
CA ILE A 5 11.72 14.03 14.64
C ILE A 5 11.10 14.50 15.97
N SER A 6 11.62 14.03 17.10
CA SER A 6 11.29 14.56 18.43
C SER A 6 11.61 16.07 18.56
N ASP A 7 12.59 16.61 17.81
CA ASP A 7 12.86 18.07 17.77
C ASP A 7 11.75 18.86 17.04
N LEU A 8 10.88 18.21 16.27
CA LEU A 8 9.70 18.85 15.68
C LEU A 8 8.53 18.98 16.64
N LEU A 9 8.47 18.08 17.63
CA LEU A 9 7.27 17.77 18.38
C LEU A 9 7.51 17.80 19.91
N SER A 10 8.68 18.26 20.36
CA SER A 10 9.15 18.17 21.74
C SER A 10 8.12 18.56 22.81
N GLY A 11 7.67 17.56 23.57
CA GLY A 11 7.16 17.64 24.92
C GLY A 11 7.45 16.33 25.66
N GLU A 12 7.18 16.32 26.95
CA GLU A 12 7.60 15.25 27.87
C GLU A 12 7.04 13.88 27.45
N THR A 13 7.93 12.89 27.35
CA THR A 13 7.64 11.48 27.03
C THR A 13 6.52 10.94 27.92
N VAL A 14 5.42 10.50 27.32
CA VAL A 14 4.28 9.93 28.03
C VAL A 14 4.52 8.43 28.26
N GLU A 15 4.66 8.02 29.52
CA GLU A 15 4.96 6.65 29.98
C GLU A 15 3.88 5.58 29.68
N SER A 16 2.91 5.79 28.78
CA SER A 16 1.96 4.72 28.42
C SER A 16 1.49 4.74 26.98
N THR A 17 1.70 3.63 26.28
CA THR A 17 1.46 3.37 24.84
C THR A 17 0.01 3.60 24.39
N ALA A 18 -0.99 3.38 25.26
CA ALA A 18 -2.40 3.68 24.96
C ALA A 18 -2.68 5.19 24.82
N LYS A 19 -1.92 6.04 25.53
CA LYS A 19 -2.06 7.51 25.45
C LYS A 19 -1.49 8.08 24.15
N ALA A 20 -0.49 7.42 23.54
CA ALA A 20 0.12 7.92 22.30
C ALA A 20 -0.85 7.86 21.10
N ALA A 21 -1.63 6.79 20.98
CA ALA A 21 -2.70 6.71 19.97
C ALA A 21 -3.82 7.73 20.23
N GLU A 22 -4.14 8.02 21.50
CA GLU A 22 -5.11 9.06 21.88
C GLU A 22 -4.68 10.46 21.43
N VAL A 23 -3.38 10.76 21.43
CA VAL A 23 -2.86 12.03 20.89
C VAL A 23 -3.17 12.15 19.40
N VAL A 24 -2.96 11.09 18.62
CA VAL A 24 -3.28 11.07 17.17
C VAL A 24 -4.79 11.24 16.94
N PHE A 25 -5.63 10.58 17.76
CA PHE A 25 -7.08 10.76 17.70
C PHE A 25 -7.50 12.20 18.05
N GLY A 26 -6.91 12.80 19.09
CA GLY A 26 -7.18 14.18 19.46
C GLY A 26 -6.76 15.17 18.37
N LEU A 27 -5.64 14.92 17.68
CA LEU A 27 -5.20 15.75 16.55
C LEU A 27 -6.22 15.72 15.40
N ALA A 28 -6.75 14.53 15.08
CA ALA A 28 -7.80 14.38 14.08
C ALA A 28 -9.04 15.20 14.44
N GLU A 29 -9.52 15.08 15.69
CA GLU A 29 -10.71 15.77 16.16
C GLU A 29 -10.55 17.30 16.13
N VAL A 30 -9.39 17.82 16.58
CA VAL A 30 -9.12 19.26 16.57
C VAL A 30 -9.04 19.79 15.14
N LEU A 31 -8.36 19.08 14.24
CA LEU A 31 -8.26 19.50 12.84
C LEU A 31 -9.62 19.46 12.11
N GLU A 32 -10.46 18.48 12.42
CA GLU A 32 -11.80 18.39 11.85
C GLU A 32 -12.70 19.54 12.31
N LYS A 33 -12.70 19.84 13.62
CA LYS A 33 -13.58 20.87 14.20
C LYS A 33 -13.08 22.28 13.96
N GLU A 34 -11.76 22.48 13.94
CA GLU A 34 -11.16 23.80 14.08
C GLU A 34 -10.10 24.14 13.04
N GLY A 35 -9.78 23.20 12.14
CA GLY A 35 -8.73 23.36 11.17
C GLY A 35 -7.34 23.50 11.82
N PRO A 36 -6.35 24.08 11.11
CA PRO A 36 -4.97 24.17 11.59
C PRO A 36 -4.77 25.27 12.67
N ASN A 37 -5.63 25.31 13.69
CA ASN A 37 -5.56 26.29 14.76
C ASN A 37 -4.37 26.01 15.68
N VAL A 38 -3.33 26.84 15.56
CA VAL A 38 -2.06 26.73 16.29
C VAL A 38 -2.25 26.67 17.81
N GLN A 39 -3.22 27.39 18.39
CA GLN A 39 -3.39 27.40 19.85
C GLN A 39 -3.91 26.07 20.38
N LYS A 40 -4.80 25.41 19.65
CA LYS A 40 -5.42 24.16 20.08
C LYS A 40 -4.65 22.91 19.68
N LEU A 41 -3.88 22.99 18.60
CA LEU A 41 -2.99 21.90 18.20
C LEU A 41 -1.75 21.82 19.09
N ARG A 42 -1.25 22.94 19.61
CA ARG A 42 -0.02 22.98 20.41
C ARG A 42 0.09 21.92 21.52
N PRO A 43 -0.89 21.72 22.42
CA PRO A 43 -0.77 20.70 23.47
C PRO A 43 -0.61 19.29 22.92
N LEU A 44 -1.36 18.95 21.86
CA LEU A 44 -1.33 17.63 21.24
C LEU A 44 -0.05 17.42 20.42
N VAL A 45 0.37 18.44 19.66
CA VAL A 45 1.62 18.40 18.89
C VAL A 45 2.82 18.18 19.80
N ASN A 46 2.81 18.79 20.99
CA ASN A 46 3.88 18.61 21.98
C ASN A 46 3.87 17.21 22.63
N GLN A 47 2.78 16.45 22.53
CA GLN A 47 2.68 15.10 23.08
C GLN A 47 2.79 14.03 21.97
N LEU A 48 2.92 14.46 20.72
CA LEU A 48 2.97 13.57 19.58
C LEU A 48 4.41 13.13 19.36
N ASP A 49 4.72 11.86 19.62
CA ASP A 49 6.02 11.29 19.26
C ASP A 49 6.00 10.84 17.79
N SER A 50 4.98 10.06 17.41
CA SER A 50 4.84 9.53 16.05
C SER A 50 3.38 9.43 15.63
N LEU A 51 3.09 9.63 14.34
CA LEU A 51 1.76 9.29 13.82
C LEU A 51 1.55 7.77 13.81
N LEU A 52 2.63 7.00 13.72
CA LEU A 52 2.58 5.53 13.69
C LEU A 52 2.10 4.93 15.01
N ASP A 53 2.09 5.69 16.11
CA ASP A 53 1.60 5.24 17.42
C ASP A 53 0.13 4.80 17.37
N VAL A 54 -0.63 5.26 16.38
CA VAL A 54 -1.99 4.77 16.12
C VAL A 54 -2.03 3.26 15.84
N LEU A 55 -0.94 2.64 15.36
CA LEU A 55 -0.86 1.19 15.17
C LEU A 55 -0.89 0.41 16.49
N ASN A 56 -0.63 1.08 17.62
CA ASN A 56 -0.69 0.49 18.95
C ASN A 56 -2.14 0.34 19.45
N SER A 57 -3.10 1.06 18.86
CA SER A 57 -4.53 0.85 19.15
C SER A 57 -5.06 -0.43 18.48
N PRO A 58 -6.29 -0.86 18.80
CA PRO A 58 -7.00 -1.79 17.95
C PRO A 58 -7.02 -1.24 16.50
N LEU A 59 -6.62 -2.05 15.52
CA LEU A 59 -6.47 -1.58 14.13
C LEU A 59 -7.81 -1.17 13.51
N VAL A 60 -8.90 -1.75 14.00
CA VAL A 60 -10.27 -1.41 13.57
C VAL A 60 -10.61 0.06 13.91
N ASP A 61 -10.07 0.61 15.00
CA ASP A 61 -10.31 2.00 15.41
C ASP A 61 -9.81 3.00 14.35
N ILE A 62 -8.78 2.66 13.58
CA ILE A 62 -8.25 3.51 12.49
C ILE A 62 -9.32 3.74 11.42
N ILE A 63 -10.18 2.74 11.19
CA ILE A 63 -11.28 2.79 10.23
C ILE A 63 -12.53 3.39 10.86
N GLU A 64 -12.93 2.89 12.04
CA GLU A 64 -14.15 3.33 12.72
C GLU A 64 -14.11 4.83 13.07
N LYS A 65 -12.93 5.36 13.43
CA LYS A 65 -12.75 6.79 13.73
C LYS A 65 -12.44 7.65 12.51
N GLY A 66 -12.36 7.05 11.31
CA GLY A 66 -12.25 7.79 10.05
C GLY A 66 -11.05 8.75 9.94
N LEU A 67 -9.89 8.39 10.52
CA LEU A 67 -8.80 9.34 10.74
C LEU A 67 -8.28 10.01 9.44
N PRO A 68 -8.21 11.36 9.38
CA PRO A 68 -7.81 12.08 8.18
C PRO A 68 -6.29 12.31 8.14
N PHE A 69 -5.47 11.27 7.98
CA PHE A 69 -4.00 11.36 8.07
C PHE A 69 -3.37 12.40 7.13
N ILE A 70 -3.91 12.56 5.92
CA ILE A 70 -3.48 13.61 4.98
C ILE A 70 -3.68 15.00 5.56
N SER A 71 -4.84 15.25 6.17
CA SER A 71 -5.14 16.52 6.85
C SER A 71 -4.27 16.72 8.08
N ILE A 72 -3.98 15.64 8.83
CA ILE A 72 -3.05 15.68 9.98
C ILE A 72 -1.67 16.16 9.53
N ALA A 73 -1.05 15.49 8.55
CA ALA A 73 0.26 15.93 8.06
C ALA A 73 0.23 17.35 7.50
N THR A 74 -0.78 17.70 6.70
CA THR A 74 -0.92 19.05 6.14
C THR A 74 -1.05 20.11 7.24
N GLY A 75 -1.83 19.83 8.27
CA GLY A 75 -2.00 20.69 9.44
C GLY A 75 -0.71 20.85 10.24
N LEU A 76 0.03 19.76 10.47
CA LEU A 76 1.32 19.77 11.18
C LEU A 76 2.40 20.54 10.41
N LEU A 77 2.48 20.38 9.09
CA LEU A 77 3.40 21.15 8.24
C LEU A 77 3.11 22.65 8.31
N LYS A 78 1.83 23.05 8.21
CA LYS A 78 1.39 24.45 8.35
C LYS A 78 1.69 24.99 9.74
N PHE A 79 1.33 24.25 10.79
CA PHE A 79 1.62 24.60 12.18
C PHE A 79 3.11 24.89 12.40
N TYR A 80 3.99 24.03 11.86
CA TYR A 80 5.42 24.21 12.01
C TYR A 80 5.93 25.48 11.29
N LEU A 81 5.50 25.70 10.04
CA LEU A 81 5.85 26.89 9.28
C LEU A 81 5.39 28.16 10.01
N ASP A 82 4.17 28.15 10.54
CA ASP A 82 3.58 29.28 11.25
C ASP A 82 4.29 29.58 12.58
N LYS A 83 4.65 28.53 13.34
CA LYS A 83 5.32 28.64 14.65
C LYS A 83 6.77 29.07 14.52
N THR A 84 7.52 28.48 13.60
CA THR A 84 8.98 28.68 13.50
C THR A 84 9.38 29.78 12.53
N LYS A 85 8.47 30.16 11.61
CA LYS A 85 8.75 31.03 10.46
C LYS A 85 9.91 30.51 9.59
N LYS A 86 10.27 29.24 9.73
CA LYS A 86 11.33 28.57 8.98
C LYS A 86 10.77 27.35 8.27
N PRO A 87 11.19 27.12 7.02
CA PRO A 87 10.84 25.89 6.33
C PRO A 87 11.51 24.67 6.99
N LEU A 88 10.83 23.53 6.90
CA LEU A 88 11.36 22.22 7.31
C LEU A 88 12.47 21.75 6.37
N THR A 89 13.41 20.96 6.88
CA THR A 89 14.35 20.24 5.99
C THR A 89 13.62 19.16 5.19
N LEU A 90 14.20 18.69 4.07
CA LEU A 90 13.59 17.64 3.27
C LEU A 90 13.39 16.38 4.13
N SER A 91 14.42 15.98 4.88
CA SER A 91 14.34 14.83 5.79
C SER A 91 13.15 14.88 6.73
N LYS A 92 12.91 16.02 7.36
CA LYS A 92 11.82 16.20 8.32
C LYS A 92 10.44 16.17 7.65
N CYS A 93 10.32 16.84 6.50
CA CYS A 93 9.12 16.75 5.67
C CYS A 93 8.83 15.31 5.26
N VAL A 94 9.82 14.62 4.70
CA VAL A 94 9.68 13.26 4.18
C VAL A 94 9.30 12.30 5.29
N ALA A 95 9.92 12.40 6.47
CA ALA A 95 9.54 11.58 7.62
C ALA A 95 8.06 11.71 7.98
N LEU A 96 7.57 12.94 8.20
CA LEU A 96 6.18 13.19 8.56
C LEU A 96 5.20 12.74 7.45
N VAL A 97 5.48 13.13 6.21
CA VAL A 97 4.60 12.81 5.08
C VAL A 97 4.58 11.31 4.79
N SER A 98 5.70 10.62 4.96
CA SER A 98 5.76 9.17 4.77
C SER A 98 4.92 8.45 5.81
N GLN A 99 4.97 8.84 7.09
CA GLN A 99 4.12 8.25 8.13
C GLN A 99 2.63 8.45 7.81
N ALA A 100 2.21 9.68 7.52
CA ALA A 100 0.81 9.97 7.21
C ALA A 100 0.32 9.28 5.94
N ALA A 101 1.12 9.27 4.88
CA ALA A 101 0.78 8.61 3.63
C ALA A 101 0.73 7.08 3.79
N TYR A 102 1.62 6.51 4.61
CA TYR A 102 1.63 5.08 4.92
C TYR A 102 0.37 4.68 5.70
N LEU A 103 -0.02 5.46 6.71
CA LEU A 103 -1.24 5.23 7.49
C LEU A 103 -2.51 5.43 6.65
N GLU A 104 -2.54 6.42 5.76
CA GLU A 104 -3.65 6.59 4.81
C GLU A 104 -3.74 5.39 3.85
N SER A 105 -2.61 4.92 3.35
CA SER A 105 -2.53 3.73 2.50
C SER A 105 -3.02 2.48 3.22
N PHE A 106 -2.64 2.34 4.49
CA PHE A 106 -3.11 1.26 5.35
C PHE A 106 -4.62 1.33 5.59
N LYS A 107 -5.13 2.50 5.97
CA LYS A 107 -6.56 2.74 6.17
C LYS A 107 -7.37 2.36 4.93
N VAL A 108 -6.95 2.78 3.74
CA VAL A 108 -7.63 2.43 2.48
C VAL A 108 -7.52 0.94 2.17
N SER A 109 -6.36 0.32 2.43
CA SER A 109 -6.16 -1.11 2.17
C SER A 109 -6.96 -2.01 3.13
N LEU A 110 -7.33 -1.48 4.30
CA LEU A 110 -8.14 -2.16 5.32
C LEU A 110 -9.65 -2.09 5.08
N GLN A 111 -10.15 -1.36 4.08
CA GLN A 111 -11.59 -1.22 3.84
C GLN A 111 -12.29 -2.52 3.36
N ASP A 112 -11.56 -3.62 3.21
CA ASP A 112 -12.13 -4.94 2.95
C ASP A 112 -12.77 -5.51 4.23
N GLU A 113 -14.10 -5.65 4.23
CA GLU A 113 -14.88 -6.18 5.35
C GLU A 113 -14.38 -7.55 5.81
N ASN A 114 -13.91 -8.40 4.89
CA ASN A 114 -13.38 -9.73 5.25
C ASN A 114 -12.07 -9.63 6.03
N LEU A 115 -11.24 -8.62 5.72
CA LEU A 115 -10.01 -8.37 6.49
C LEU A 115 -10.35 -7.81 7.87
N LEU A 116 -11.31 -6.89 7.96
CA LEU A 116 -11.74 -6.31 9.24
C LEU A 116 -12.30 -7.36 10.21
N GLN A 117 -13.04 -8.35 9.70
CA GLN A 117 -13.54 -9.46 10.52
C GLN A 117 -12.42 -10.37 11.06
N LYS A 118 -11.30 -10.48 10.33
CA LYS A 118 -10.15 -11.31 10.73
C LYS A 118 -9.20 -10.59 11.69
N ILE A 119 -9.16 -9.26 11.64
CA ILE A 119 -8.31 -8.44 12.50
C ILE A 119 -8.98 -8.29 13.87
N GLY A 120 -8.32 -8.79 14.90
CA GLY A 120 -8.77 -8.69 16.27
C GLY A 120 -8.84 -7.24 16.78
N LYS A 121 -9.72 -7.01 17.76
CA LYS A 121 -9.88 -5.73 18.46
C LYS A 121 -8.86 -5.51 19.58
N LYS A 122 -7.76 -6.27 19.58
CA LYS A 122 -6.74 -6.18 20.61
C LYS A 122 -5.77 -5.04 20.29
N PRO A 123 -5.34 -4.25 21.27
CA PRO A 123 -4.22 -3.33 21.11
C PRO A 123 -2.92 -4.09 20.80
N ALA A 124 -1.86 -3.37 20.43
CA ALA A 124 -0.55 -3.96 20.25
C ALA A 124 0.00 -4.53 21.57
N SER A 125 0.85 -5.55 21.49
CA SER A 125 1.66 -5.97 22.65
C SER A 125 2.74 -4.93 22.96
N ASP A 126 3.38 -5.08 24.11
CA ASP A 126 4.47 -4.22 24.55
C ASP A 126 5.65 -4.27 23.57
N GLU A 127 5.99 -5.45 23.04
CA GLU A 127 7.09 -5.60 22.08
C GLU A 127 6.83 -4.84 20.77
N ILE A 128 5.61 -4.94 20.23
CA ILE A 128 5.25 -4.22 19.01
C ILE A 128 5.14 -2.73 19.29
N SER A 129 4.62 -2.34 20.45
CA SER A 129 4.53 -0.94 20.84
C SER A 129 5.90 -0.29 20.93
N GLN A 130 6.90 -1.01 21.49
CA GLN A 130 8.28 -0.55 21.53
C GLN A 130 8.87 -0.42 20.12
N GLN A 131 8.65 -1.39 19.23
CA GLN A 131 9.09 -1.29 17.83
C GLN A 131 8.47 -0.08 17.12
N THR A 132 7.18 0.19 17.34
CA THR A 132 6.50 1.37 16.79
C THR A 132 7.13 2.68 17.29
N GLN A 133 7.45 2.77 18.58
CA GLN A 133 8.12 3.94 19.16
C GLN A 133 9.51 4.16 18.55
N GLU A 134 10.28 3.08 18.34
CA GLU A 134 11.59 3.15 17.68
C GLU A 134 11.49 3.69 16.24
N LEU A 135 10.40 3.40 15.52
CA LEU A 135 10.14 3.99 14.20
C LEU A 135 9.91 5.51 14.23
N GLY A 136 9.28 6.01 15.30
CA GLY A 136 9.09 7.45 15.51
C GLY A 136 10.40 8.22 15.59
N ASN A 137 11.42 7.59 16.17
CA ASN A 137 12.76 8.14 16.39
C ASN A 137 13.73 7.86 15.23
N LEU A 138 13.24 7.31 14.11
CA LEU A 138 14.09 6.88 13.03
C LEU A 138 14.70 8.09 12.30
N TYR A 139 16.02 8.19 12.39
CA TYR A 139 16.78 9.22 11.68
C TYR A 139 16.79 8.98 10.17
N LEU A 140 16.45 10.03 9.43
CA LEU A 140 16.43 10.06 7.97
C LEU A 140 17.43 11.08 7.43
N GLU A 141 18.51 10.59 6.83
CA GLU A 141 19.48 11.44 6.12
C GLU A 141 18.85 12.08 4.87
N GLU A 142 19.37 13.24 4.45
CA GLU A 142 18.86 13.98 3.28
C GLU A 142 18.91 13.13 1.99
N ASP A 143 19.97 12.35 1.79
CA ASP A 143 20.09 11.46 0.62
C ASP A 143 19.05 10.33 0.66
N GLU A 144 18.79 9.77 1.84
CA GLU A 144 17.76 8.75 2.02
C GLU A 144 16.35 9.36 1.86
N ALA A 145 16.15 10.61 2.29
CA ALA A 145 14.91 11.34 2.06
C ALA A 145 14.64 11.54 0.56
N ARG A 146 15.66 11.91 -0.23
CA ARG A 146 15.54 12.02 -1.70
C ARG A 146 15.20 10.69 -2.35
N ARG A 147 15.84 9.60 -1.92
CA ARG A 147 15.54 8.25 -2.40
C ARG A 147 14.13 7.83 -2.05
N THR A 148 13.67 8.14 -0.85
CA THR A 148 12.32 7.85 -0.36
C THR A 148 11.26 8.54 -1.21
N VAL A 149 11.45 9.82 -1.54
CA VAL A 149 10.54 10.55 -2.43
C VAL A 149 10.51 9.94 -3.83
N THR A 150 11.66 9.50 -4.34
CA THR A 150 11.78 8.95 -5.70
C THR A 150 11.21 7.54 -5.81
N ASN A 151 11.46 6.69 -4.81
CA ASN A 151 11.06 5.29 -4.79
C ASN A 151 10.85 4.82 -3.35
N PHE A 152 9.70 5.16 -2.77
CA PHE A 152 9.34 4.76 -1.41
C PHE A 152 9.43 3.24 -1.21
N PRO A 153 8.91 2.36 -2.09
CA PRO A 153 8.95 0.91 -1.89
C PRO A 153 10.34 0.31 -1.64
N SER A 154 11.41 0.92 -2.18
CA SER A 154 12.79 0.47 -1.96
C SER A 154 13.52 1.21 -0.82
N SER A 155 12.86 2.15 -0.14
CA SER A 155 13.48 2.99 0.89
C SER A 155 13.66 2.26 2.21
N LYS A 156 14.53 2.79 3.06
CA LYS A 156 14.65 2.37 4.46
C LYS A 156 13.31 2.49 5.19
N LEU A 157 12.56 3.57 5.00
CA LEU A 157 11.26 3.76 5.66
C LEU A 157 10.27 2.65 5.31
N ALA A 158 10.14 2.29 4.03
CA ALA A 158 9.23 1.21 3.62
C ALA A 158 9.59 -0.13 4.25
N LYS A 159 10.89 -0.43 4.40
CA LYS A 159 11.37 -1.64 5.05
C LYS A 159 10.98 -1.66 6.53
N GLU A 160 11.33 -0.61 7.26
CA GLU A 160 11.14 -0.54 8.71
C GLU A 160 9.64 -0.45 9.07
N PHE A 161 8.87 0.39 8.37
CA PHE A 161 7.41 0.47 8.54
C PHE A 161 6.72 -0.85 8.17
N GLY A 162 7.22 -1.50 7.11
CA GLY A 162 6.71 -2.78 6.65
C GLY A 162 6.89 -3.90 7.67
N GLN A 163 8.04 -3.93 8.36
CA GLN A 163 8.32 -4.93 9.39
C GLN A 163 7.36 -4.82 10.57
N VAL A 164 7.19 -3.61 11.12
CA VAL A 164 6.28 -3.38 12.25
C VAL A 164 4.84 -3.63 11.85
N LEU A 165 4.41 -3.17 10.67
CA LEU A 165 3.05 -3.43 10.20
C LEU A 165 2.77 -4.93 10.05
N GLN A 166 3.69 -5.69 9.48
CA GLN A 166 3.52 -7.15 9.34
C GLN A 166 3.41 -7.83 10.70
N ALA A 167 4.33 -7.55 11.63
CA ALA A 167 4.27 -8.10 12.99
C ALA A 167 2.93 -7.76 13.66
N ARG A 168 2.47 -6.51 13.49
CA ARG A 168 1.22 -6.03 14.05
C ARG A 168 -0.01 -6.74 13.48
N LEU A 169 -0.02 -6.99 12.17
CA LEU A 169 -1.10 -7.71 11.49
C LEU A 169 -1.14 -9.19 11.90
N GLU A 170 0.01 -9.84 11.98
CA GLU A 170 0.12 -11.22 12.46
C GLU A 170 -0.38 -11.36 13.90
N GLN A 171 0.02 -10.43 14.79
CA GLN A 171 -0.50 -10.36 16.15
C GLN A 171 -2.01 -10.10 16.21
N ALA A 172 -2.53 -9.32 15.26
CA ALA A 172 -3.97 -9.06 15.15
C ALA A 172 -4.77 -10.29 14.67
N GLY A 173 -4.12 -11.37 14.23
CA GLY A 173 -4.76 -12.63 13.84
C GLY A 173 -4.75 -12.91 12.34
N LEU A 174 -4.08 -12.09 11.53
CA LEU A 174 -3.83 -12.44 10.13
C LEU A 174 -2.77 -13.53 10.03
N ASP A 175 -2.96 -14.45 9.09
CA ASP A 175 -1.90 -15.34 8.70
C ASP A 175 -0.76 -14.57 8.00
N LYS A 176 0.43 -15.16 8.00
CA LYS A 176 1.64 -14.56 7.46
C LYS A 176 1.52 -14.14 5.98
N GLU A 177 0.78 -14.90 5.17
CA GLU A 177 0.60 -14.62 3.74
C GLU A 177 -0.28 -13.39 3.55
N SER A 178 -1.45 -13.36 4.22
CA SER A 178 -2.35 -12.21 4.23
C SER A 178 -1.68 -10.94 4.76
N ALA A 179 -0.90 -11.05 5.85
CA ALA A 179 -0.15 -9.94 6.42
C ALA A 179 0.92 -9.41 5.45
N GLN A 180 1.65 -10.31 4.78
CA GLN A 180 2.65 -9.97 3.77
C GLN A 180 2.01 -9.25 2.57
N MET A 181 0.86 -9.73 2.09
CA MET A 181 0.14 -9.11 0.98
C MET A 181 -0.34 -7.70 1.35
N LEU A 182 -0.97 -7.55 2.52
CA LEU A 182 -1.45 -6.25 2.98
C LEU A 182 -0.30 -5.25 3.18
N LYS A 183 0.79 -5.66 3.84
CA LYS A 183 2.03 -4.86 3.93
C LYS A 183 2.48 -4.39 2.56
N THR A 184 2.57 -5.31 1.61
CA THR A 184 3.06 -5.02 0.26
C THR A 184 2.16 -4.00 -0.44
N ARG A 185 0.83 -4.15 -0.35
CA ARG A 185 -0.13 -3.17 -0.88
C ARG A 185 0.06 -1.79 -0.26
N VAL A 186 0.18 -1.70 1.06
CA VAL A 186 0.38 -0.42 1.76
C VAL A 186 1.65 0.29 1.29
N ILE A 187 2.76 -0.44 1.22
CA ILE A 187 4.04 0.11 0.76
C ILE A 187 3.93 0.68 -0.66
N TRP A 188 3.35 -0.09 -1.59
CA TRP A 188 3.24 0.34 -2.99
C TRP A 188 2.18 1.42 -3.22
N LEU A 189 1.21 1.55 -2.31
CA LEU A 189 0.18 2.59 -2.37
C LEU A 189 0.65 3.92 -1.73
N THR A 190 1.64 3.87 -0.84
CA THR A 190 2.16 5.04 -0.09
C THR A 190 2.57 6.22 -0.98
N PRO A 191 3.32 6.05 -2.09
CA PRO A 191 3.71 7.17 -2.98
C PRO A 191 2.51 8.03 -3.42
N ARG A 192 1.39 7.39 -3.79
CA ARG A 192 0.17 8.07 -4.24
C ARG A 192 -0.36 9.03 -3.18
N TYR A 193 -0.27 8.65 -1.90
CA TYR A 193 -0.72 9.48 -0.79
C TYR A 193 0.32 10.50 -0.34
N MET A 194 1.63 10.21 -0.46
CA MET A 194 2.68 11.22 -0.27
C MET A 194 2.43 12.40 -1.21
N ASN A 195 2.17 12.10 -2.48
CA ASN A 195 1.84 13.09 -3.51
C ASN A 195 0.63 13.95 -3.16
N ARG A 196 -0.40 13.37 -2.51
CA ARG A 196 -1.57 14.12 -2.05
C ARG A 196 -1.23 15.06 -0.88
N VAL A 197 -0.40 14.64 0.06
CA VAL A 197 0.05 15.52 1.16
C VAL A 197 0.89 16.67 0.59
N TRP A 198 1.81 16.38 -0.34
CA TRP A 198 2.64 17.39 -0.98
C TRP A 198 1.81 18.45 -1.72
N ALA A 199 0.86 18.02 -2.55
CA ALA A 199 -0.04 18.93 -3.24
C ALA A 199 -0.90 19.76 -2.28
N SER A 200 -1.32 19.19 -1.14
CA SER A 200 -2.13 19.88 -0.12
C SER A 200 -1.31 20.84 0.77
N SER A 201 0.02 20.74 0.70
CA SER A 201 0.97 21.46 1.56
C SER A 201 1.92 22.37 0.78
N GLU A 202 1.54 22.79 -0.43
CA GLU A 202 2.35 23.55 -1.39
C GLU A 202 3.23 24.61 -0.72
N GLU A 203 2.63 25.53 0.03
CA GLU A 203 3.34 26.64 0.68
C GLU A 203 4.40 26.17 1.69
N ALA A 204 4.15 25.07 2.41
CA ALA A 204 5.06 24.53 3.42
C ALA A 204 6.24 23.76 2.83
N VAL A 205 6.17 23.37 1.55
CA VAL A 205 7.18 22.53 0.89
C VAL A 205 7.79 23.19 -0.35
N LYS A 206 7.43 24.44 -0.64
CA LYS A 206 7.87 25.17 -1.84
C LYS A 206 9.38 25.25 -2.02
N HIS A 207 10.11 25.33 -0.92
CA HIS A 207 11.58 25.44 -0.91
C HIS A 207 12.29 24.12 -1.23
N LEU A 208 11.58 22.98 -1.29
CA LEU A 208 12.17 21.66 -1.53
C LEU A 208 12.32 21.32 -3.02
N GLY A 209 11.92 22.24 -3.92
CA GLY A 209 11.84 21.97 -5.35
C GLY A 209 10.54 21.23 -5.65
N GLN A 210 9.47 21.98 -5.87
CA GLN A 210 8.18 21.41 -6.18
C GLN A 210 8.17 20.82 -7.59
N PRO A 211 7.57 19.64 -7.78
CA PRO A 211 6.99 19.32 -9.07
C PRO A 211 5.97 20.41 -9.41
N THR A 212 6.00 20.92 -10.63
CA THR A 212 4.99 21.84 -11.15
C THR A 212 3.60 21.22 -11.01
N PHE A 213 2.56 22.05 -10.90
CA PHE A 213 1.16 21.57 -10.91
C PHE A 213 0.88 20.63 -12.10
N ASP A 214 1.54 20.86 -13.24
CA ASP A 214 1.47 19.99 -14.42
C ASP A 214 2.12 18.61 -14.20
N GLU A 215 3.21 18.52 -13.47
CA GLU A 215 3.85 17.24 -13.11
C GLU A 215 2.96 16.44 -12.16
N TRP A 216 2.40 17.09 -11.15
CA TRP A 216 1.41 16.48 -10.25
C TRP A 216 0.20 15.96 -11.02
N ARG A 217 -0.36 16.79 -11.90
CA ARG A 217 -1.51 16.41 -12.72
C ARG A 217 -1.19 15.24 -13.62
N LYS A 218 -0.02 15.20 -14.27
CA LYS A 218 0.41 14.07 -15.11
C LYS A 218 0.49 12.78 -14.30
N GLU A 219 1.01 12.83 -13.09
CA GLU A 219 1.12 11.66 -12.22
C GLU A 219 -0.26 11.18 -11.74
N GLN A 220 -1.15 12.09 -11.36
CA GLN A 220 -2.54 11.74 -11.01
C GLN A 220 -3.30 11.13 -12.20
N VAL A 221 -3.11 11.67 -13.41
CA VAL A 221 -3.69 11.09 -14.64
C VAL A 221 -3.20 9.67 -14.88
N LYS A 222 -1.92 9.36 -14.60
CA LYS A 222 -1.40 7.98 -14.69
C LYS A 222 -2.12 7.05 -13.71
N TYR A 223 -2.22 7.44 -12.43
CA TYR A 223 -2.93 6.63 -11.44
C TYR A 223 -4.40 6.43 -11.80
N GLN A 224 -5.08 7.51 -12.23
CA GLN A 224 -6.47 7.43 -12.65
C GLN A 224 -6.65 6.50 -13.86
N SER A 225 -5.76 6.58 -14.85
CA SER A 225 -5.80 5.69 -16.02
C SER A 225 -5.61 4.21 -15.64
N ILE A 226 -4.79 3.92 -14.63
CA ILE A 226 -4.63 2.55 -14.10
C ILE A 226 -5.89 2.13 -13.36
N ASP A 227 -6.43 2.98 -12.48
CA ASP A 227 -7.66 2.70 -11.74
C ASP A 227 -8.84 2.43 -12.69
N ASP A 228 -8.97 3.24 -13.75
CA ASP A 228 -9.98 3.09 -14.79
C ASP A 228 -9.80 1.78 -15.56
N TYR A 229 -8.57 1.44 -15.96
CA TYR A 229 -8.28 0.15 -16.59
C TYR A 229 -8.66 -1.04 -15.68
N LEU A 230 -8.30 -0.98 -14.40
CA LEU A 230 -8.58 -2.06 -13.46
C LEU A 230 -10.09 -2.21 -13.22
N ARG A 231 -10.84 -1.12 -13.14
CA ARG A 231 -12.29 -1.11 -12.95
C ARG A 231 -13.05 -1.51 -14.21
N ASP A 232 -12.68 -0.94 -15.36
CA ASP A 232 -13.49 -1.04 -16.58
C ASP A 232 -13.08 -2.25 -17.43
N ILE A 233 -11.86 -2.77 -17.26
CA ILE A 233 -11.37 -3.94 -18.00
C ILE A 233 -11.23 -5.15 -17.08
N ILE A 234 -10.40 -5.08 -16.04
CA ILE A 234 -10.02 -6.26 -15.24
C ILE A 234 -11.17 -6.76 -14.36
N GLN A 235 -11.82 -5.87 -13.61
CA GLN A 235 -12.93 -6.22 -12.71
C GLN A 235 -14.11 -6.87 -13.44
N LEU A 236 -14.31 -6.55 -14.72
CA LEU A 236 -15.40 -7.11 -15.52
C LEU A 236 -15.08 -8.50 -16.09
N GLN A 237 -13.82 -8.94 -16.10
CA GLN A 237 -13.44 -10.23 -16.72
C GLN A 237 -14.13 -11.44 -16.08
N PRO A 238 -14.24 -11.55 -14.74
CA PRO A 238 -14.96 -12.66 -14.12
C PRO A 238 -16.47 -12.63 -14.38
N CYS A 239 -17.01 -11.45 -14.69
CA CYS A 239 -18.43 -11.22 -14.93
C CYS A 239 -18.88 -11.54 -16.36
N GLU A 240 -17.95 -11.91 -17.26
CA GLU A 240 -18.31 -12.30 -18.62
C GLU A 240 -19.22 -13.54 -18.63
N LYS A 241 -20.18 -13.54 -19.56
CA LYS A 241 -21.17 -14.62 -19.71
C LYS A 241 -20.52 -15.91 -20.19
N VAL A 242 -21.05 -17.04 -19.70
CA VAL A 242 -20.67 -18.37 -20.16
C VAL A 242 -21.54 -18.74 -21.35
N PHE A 243 -20.92 -18.94 -22.52
CA PHE A 243 -21.63 -19.21 -23.78
C PHE A 243 -22.70 -18.14 -24.06
N ASN A 244 -23.94 -18.56 -24.32
CA ASN A 244 -25.09 -17.68 -24.57
C ASN A 244 -26.01 -17.55 -23.34
N GLU A 245 -25.57 -18.03 -22.17
CA GLU A 245 -26.40 -18.00 -20.96
C GLU A 245 -26.41 -16.59 -20.38
N GLU A 246 -27.61 -16.00 -20.24
CA GLU A 246 -27.74 -14.63 -19.74
C GLU A 246 -27.46 -14.51 -18.24
N LYS A 247 -27.65 -15.62 -17.50
CA LYS A 247 -27.63 -15.66 -16.03
C LYS A 247 -26.37 -16.28 -15.44
N LEU A 248 -25.50 -16.88 -16.25
CA LEU A 248 -24.29 -17.55 -15.78
C LEU A 248 -23.04 -16.78 -16.21
N ARG A 249 -22.24 -16.37 -15.23
CA ARG A 249 -20.96 -15.71 -15.43
C ARG A 249 -19.83 -16.68 -15.12
N PHE A 250 -18.63 -16.40 -15.62
CA PHE A 250 -17.49 -17.28 -15.36
C PHE A 250 -17.24 -17.49 -13.87
N GLN A 251 -17.33 -16.45 -13.06
CA GLN A 251 -17.11 -16.54 -11.61
C GLN A 251 -18.10 -17.47 -10.90
N ASP A 252 -19.32 -17.62 -11.44
CA ASP A 252 -20.39 -18.39 -10.79
C ASP A 252 -20.17 -19.90 -10.91
N ILE A 253 -19.40 -20.33 -11.91
CA ILE A 253 -19.12 -21.74 -12.23
C ILE A 253 -17.64 -22.08 -12.24
N TYR A 254 -16.79 -21.13 -11.84
CA TYR A 254 -15.34 -21.30 -11.93
C TYR A 254 -14.87 -22.35 -10.92
N VAL A 255 -14.17 -23.36 -11.45
CA VAL A 255 -13.50 -24.38 -10.66
C VAL A 255 -11.99 -24.23 -10.89
N PRO A 256 -11.17 -24.07 -9.82
CA PRO A 256 -9.73 -23.99 -9.95
C PRO A 256 -9.14 -25.16 -10.74
N LEU A 257 -8.19 -24.86 -11.62
CA LEU A 257 -7.58 -25.86 -12.49
C LEU A 257 -6.57 -26.72 -11.72
N ASN A 258 -6.75 -28.04 -11.79
CA ASN A 258 -5.72 -29.00 -11.42
C ASN A 258 -4.81 -29.25 -12.62
N VAL A 259 -3.51 -29.01 -12.44
CA VAL A 259 -2.49 -29.13 -13.51
C VAL A 259 -1.45 -30.17 -13.12
N GLN A 260 -0.86 -30.80 -14.14
CA GLN A 260 0.27 -31.70 -13.96
C GLN A 260 1.56 -30.93 -14.28
N LEU A 261 2.53 -30.96 -13.36
CA LEU A 261 3.83 -30.35 -13.59
C LEU A 261 4.66 -31.15 -14.59
N LEU A 262 5.40 -30.43 -15.43
CA LEU A 262 6.20 -30.98 -16.52
C LEU A 262 7.65 -30.53 -16.39
N ASP A 263 8.57 -31.36 -16.87
CA ASP A 263 9.97 -30.99 -17.02
C ASP A 263 10.21 -30.12 -18.27
N ASN A 264 11.47 -29.70 -18.47
CA ASN A 264 11.88 -28.89 -19.62
C ASN A 264 11.74 -29.62 -20.97
N GLN A 265 11.46 -30.93 -20.97
CA GLN A 265 11.18 -31.73 -22.16
C GLN A 265 9.68 -31.97 -22.36
N GLY A 266 8.83 -31.35 -21.53
CA GLY A 266 7.38 -31.52 -21.56
C GLY A 266 6.90 -32.87 -21.00
N LYS A 267 7.75 -33.62 -20.29
CA LYS A 267 7.39 -34.91 -19.70
C LYS A 267 6.86 -34.72 -18.27
N PRO A 268 5.86 -35.51 -17.86
CA PRO A 268 5.37 -35.49 -16.49
C PRO A 268 6.45 -35.78 -15.45
N LEU A 269 6.49 -34.98 -14.39
CA LEU A 269 7.32 -35.27 -13.22
C LEU A 269 6.75 -36.49 -12.46
N PRO A 270 7.58 -37.46 -12.00
CA PRO A 270 7.10 -38.71 -11.40
C PRO A 270 6.31 -38.52 -10.09
N LYS A 271 5.21 -39.30 -9.97
CA LYS A 271 4.22 -39.47 -8.87
C LYS A 271 3.69 -38.19 -8.17
N GLU A 272 2.38 -37.97 -8.31
CA GLU A 272 1.56 -36.98 -7.57
C GLU A 272 1.92 -35.49 -7.71
N ASN A 273 2.36 -35.05 -8.89
CA ASN A 273 2.53 -33.61 -9.16
C ASN A 273 1.27 -32.95 -9.75
N HIS A 274 0.08 -33.40 -9.31
CA HIS A 274 -1.14 -32.66 -9.58
C HIS A 274 -1.27 -31.56 -8.54
N VAL A 275 -1.17 -30.32 -9.00
CA VAL A 275 -1.27 -29.15 -8.14
C VAL A 275 -2.46 -28.30 -8.55
N SER A 276 -3.07 -27.62 -7.58
CA SER A 276 -3.97 -26.52 -7.89
C SER A 276 -3.12 -25.39 -8.48
N LEU A 277 -3.34 -25.09 -9.77
CA LEU A 277 -2.64 -24.03 -10.49
C LEU A 277 -2.76 -22.69 -9.74
N GLU A 278 -3.94 -22.42 -9.21
CA GLU A 278 -4.21 -21.17 -8.50
C GLU A 278 -3.43 -21.07 -7.20
N VAL A 279 -3.42 -22.13 -6.37
CA VAL A 279 -2.65 -22.15 -5.12
C VAL A 279 -1.15 -22.02 -5.42
N TRP A 280 -0.66 -22.75 -6.41
CA TRP A 280 0.74 -22.74 -6.79
C TRP A 280 1.21 -21.36 -7.28
N VAL A 281 0.47 -20.73 -8.20
CA VAL A 281 0.85 -19.42 -8.76
C VAL A 281 0.73 -18.32 -7.70
N LYS A 282 -0.29 -18.36 -6.82
CA LYS A 282 -0.39 -17.41 -5.70
C LYS A 282 0.81 -17.51 -4.77
N HIS A 283 1.17 -18.74 -4.38
CA HIS A 283 2.30 -18.97 -3.50
C HIS A 283 3.62 -18.48 -4.11
N ASP A 284 3.88 -18.80 -5.38
CA ASP A 284 5.09 -18.36 -6.08
C ASP A 284 5.16 -16.82 -6.17
N LEU A 285 4.03 -16.18 -6.48
CA LEU A 285 3.94 -14.71 -6.57
C LEU A 285 4.11 -13.99 -5.22
N ILE A 286 3.61 -14.57 -4.12
CA ILE A 286 3.64 -13.95 -2.78
C ILE A 286 4.92 -14.26 -2.01
N SER A 287 5.53 -15.42 -2.24
CA SER A 287 6.68 -15.92 -1.47
C SER A 287 7.96 -15.10 -1.64
N ASN A 288 7.97 -14.04 -2.45
CA ASN A 288 9.08 -13.09 -2.59
C ASN A 288 10.43 -13.79 -2.88
N ASN A 289 10.41 -14.91 -3.60
CA ASN A 289 11.61 -15.45 -4.21
C ASN A 289 12.05 -14.42 -5.26
N ASN A 290 13.11 -13.66 -4.97
CA ASN A 290 13.70 -12.54 -5.72
C ASN A 290 14.12 -12.85 -7.19
N SER A 291 13.25 -13.50 -7.97
CA SER A 291 13.47 -13.82 -9.37
C SER A 291 12.51 -12.96 -10.21
N PRO A 292 12.86 -11.70 -10.49
CA PRO A 292 12.14 -10.95 -11.52
C PRO A 292 12.17 -11.76 -12.83
N GLY A 293 11.01 -11.88 -13.49
CA GLY A 293 10.92 -12.50 -14.82
C GLY A 293 10.60 -14.00 -14.85
N GLN A 294 9.91 -14.54 -13.84
CA GLN A 294 9.33 -15.88 -13.95
C GLN A 294 8.31 -15.93 -15.10
N ILE A 295 8.57 -16.80 -16.08
CA ILE A 295 7.64 -17.09 -17.18
C ILE A 295 6.96 -18.42 -16.89
N LEU A 296 5.64 -18.39 -16.79
CA LEU A 296 4.83 -19.58 -16.63
C LEU A 296 4.21 -20.00 -17.97
N PHE A 297 4.51 -21.22 -18.41
CA PHE A 297 3.86 -21.85 -19.55
C PHE A 297 2.73 -22.78 -19.09
N ILE A 298 1.49 -22.45 -19.46
CA ILE A 298 0.31 -23.29 -19.21
C ILE A 298 -0.11 -23.90 -20.53
N GLN A 299 0.04 -25.22 -20.66
CA GLN A 299 -0.39 -25.96 -21.84
C GLN A 299 -1.60 -26.85 -21.57
N GLY A 300 -2.39 -27.07 -22.62
CA GLY A 300 -3.57 -27.91 -22.58
C GLY A 300 -4.42 -27.71 -23.82
N GLU A 301 -5.32 -28.64 -24.10
CA GLU A 301 -6.22 -28.60 -25.25
C GLU A 301 -7.16 -27.38 -25.23
N ALA A 302 -7.82 -27.12 -26.37
CA ALA A 302 -8.90 -26.15 -26.43
C ALA A 302 -10.01 -26.48 -25.42
N GLY A 303 -10.62 -25.46 -24.81
CA GLY A 303 -11.70 -25.65 -23.83
C GLY A 303 -11.26 -26.04 -22.41
N ARG A 304 -9.97 -26.27 -22.13
CA ARG A 304 -9.47 -26.64 -20.78
C ARG A 304 -9.40 -25.49 -19.77
N GLY A 305 -10.10 -24.37 -20.00
CA GLY A 305 -10.20 -23.26 -19.04
C GLY A 305 -9.02 -22.29 -18.94
N LYS A 306 -7.94 -22.43 -19.74
CA LYS A 306 -6.75 -21.57 -19.69
C LYS A 306 -7.06 -20.06 -19.70
N SER A 307 -7.91 -19.61 -20.63
CA SER A 307 -8.28 -18.20 -20.73
C SER A 307 -9.14 -17.72 -19.56
N VAL A 308 -10.00 -18.59 -19.03
CA VAL A 308 -10.83 -18.27 -17.85
C VAL A 308 -9.94 -18.15 -16.60
N PHE A 309 -8.97 -19.04 -16.43
CA PHE A 309 -7.97 -18.94 -15.38
C PHE A 309 -7.26 -17.57 -15.41
N CYS A 310 -6.76 -17.13 -16.56
CA CYS A 310 -6.10 -15.82 -16.66
C CYS A 310 -7.02 -14.66 -16.25
N LYS A 311 -8.31 -14.72 -16.59
CA LYS A 311 -9.31 -13.70 -16.22
C LYS A 311 -9.58 -13.67 -14.72
N MET A 312 -9.79 -14.84 -14.11
CA MET A 312 -10.00 -14.98 -12.67
C MET A 312 -8.76 -14.54 -11.89
N PHE A 313 -7.59 -15.00 -12.34
CA PHE A 313 -6.33 -14.67 -11.69
C PHE A 313 -6.00 -13.19 -11.81
N ALA A 314 -6.25 -12.56 -12.96
CA ALA A 314 -6.07 -11.12 -13.13
C ALA A 314 -6.97 -10.32 -12.18
N ASP A 315 -8.24 -10.69 -12.02
CA ASP A 315 -9.11 -10.02 -11.06
C ASP A 315 -8.68 -10.27 -9.61
N TRP A 316 -8.24 -11.49 -9.29
CA TRP A 316 -7.66 -11.80 -7.97
C TRP A 316 -6.42 -10.93 -7.70
N THR A 317 -5.49 -10.78 -8.66
CA THR A 317 -4.33 -9.88 -8.54
C THR A 317 -4.76 -8.44 -8.32
N ARG A 318 -5.77 -7.94 -9.05
CA ARG A 318 -6.33 -6.60 -8.85
C ARG A 318 -6.86 -6.41 -7.43
N GLN A 319 -7.62 -7.38 -6.91
CA GLN A 319 -8.22 -7.27 -5.58
C GLN A 319 -7.18 -7.35 -4.46
N ASN A 320 -6.18 -8.22 -4.62
CA ASN A 320 -5.35 -8.69 -3.52
C ASN A 320 -3.90 -8.21 -3.56
N LEU A 321 -3.41 -7.74 -4.71
CA LEU A 321 -2.01 -7.37 -4.91
C LEU A 321 -1.82 -5.97 -5.52
N TYR A 322 -2.88 -5.33 -6.03
CA TYR A 322 -2.82 -3.92 -6.43
C TYR A 322 -2.55 -3.01 -5.22
N PRO A 323 -1.65 -2.01 -5.31
CA PRO A 323 -0.92 -1.57 -6.50
C PRO A 323 0.49 -2.15 -6.69
N ALA A 324 0.91 -3.11 -5.88
CA ALA A 324 2.20 -3.78 -6.04
C ALA A 324 2.30 -4.54 -7.36
N TYR A 325 1.18 -5.10 -7.82
CA TYR A 325 1.05 -5.75 -9.12
C TYR A 325 -0.14 -5.17 -9.89
N ILE A 326 0.08 -4.89 -11.17
CA ILE A 326 -0.96 -4.47 -12.11
C ILE A 326 -1.14 -5.60 -13.13
N PRO A 327 -2.26 -6.34 -13.09
CA PRO A 327 -2.51 -7.41 -14.05
C PRO A 327 -2.76 -6.82 -15.43
N ILE A 328 -2.03 -7.29 -16.46
CA ILE A 328 -2.23 -6.89 -17.86
C ILE A 328 -2.66 -8.11 -18.66
N LEU A 329 -3.89 -8.09 -19.19
CA LEU A 329 -4.40 -9.17 -20.04
C LEU A 329 -4.12 -8.88 -21.51
N ILE A 330 -3.28 -9.71 -22.12
CA ILE A 330 -2.93 -9.62 -23.54
C ILE A 330 -3.54 -10.82 -24.28
N ARG A 331 -4.40 -10.55 -25.26
CA ARG A 331 -4.90 -11.59 -26.17
C ARG A 331 -3.88 -11.75 -27.30
N LEU A 332 -3.02 -12.77 -27.21
CA LEU A 332 -1.94 -12.98 -28.19
C LEU A 332 -2.41 -13.01 -29.66
N ARG A 333 -3.63 -13.50 -29.93
CA ARG A 333 -4.23 -13.49 -31.28
C ARG A 333 -4.49 -12.08 -31.86
N GLN A 334 -4.46 -11.04 -31.02
CA GLN A 334 -4.63 -9.65 -31.42
C GLN A 334 -3.28 -8.94 -31.64
N VAL A 335 -2.17 -9.55 -31.20
CA VAL A 335 -0.82 -9.02 -31.42
C VAL A 335 -0.44 -9.30 -32.86
N LYS A 336 -0.38 -8.24 -33.68
CA LYS A 336 -0.05 -8.35 -35.11
C LYS A 336 1.45 -8.33 -35.39
N PHE A 337 2.19 -7.62 -34.54
CA PHE A 337 3.63 -7.40 -34.70
C PHE A 337 4.34 -7.57 -33.36
N LEU A 338 5.40 -8.38 -33.36
CA LEU A 338 6.29 -8.50 -32.21
C LEU A 338 7.46 -7.56 -32.40
N ALA A 339 7.50 -6.49 -31.60
CA ALA A 339 8.57 -5.51 -31.62
C ALA A 339 9.67 -5.87 -30.60
N ASN A 340 10.71 -5.03 -30.53
CA ASN A 340 11.83 -5.23 -29.61
C ASN A 340 11.46 -4.97 -28.14
N ASN A 341 10.30 -4.35 -27.88
CA ASN A 341 9.80 -4.14 -26.53
C ASN A 341 8.27 -4.25 -26.46
N LEU A 342 7.75 -4.45 -25.24
CA LEU A 342 6.33 -4.63 -24.98
C LEU A 342 5.51 -3.40 -25.40
N THR A 343 6.02 -2.20 -25.15
CA THR A 343 5.33 -0.94 -25.48
C THR A 343 5.08 -0.81 -26.99
N GLU A 344 6.08 -1.10 -27.82
CA GLU A 344 5.93 -1.10 -29.28
C GLU A 344 5.06 -2.25 -29.76
N THR A 345 5.18 -3.43 -29.15
CA THR A 345 4.35 -4.60 -29.47
C THR A 345 2.86 -4.33 -29.23
N LEU A 346 2.53 -3.56 -28.18
CA LEU A 346 1.14 -3.24 -27.83
C LEU A 346 0.58 -1.99 -28.53
N LYS A 347 1.42 -1.19 -29.20
CA LYS A 347 0.98 0.00 -29.96
C LYS A 347 0.53 -0.31 -31.39
N ASN A 348 0.91 -1.47 -31.93
CA ASN A 348 0.67 -1.90 -33.31
C ASN A 348 -0.34 -3.06 -33.36
#